data_AF-A0A3A0FTD4-F1
#
_entry.id   AF-A0A3A0FTD4-F1
#
_cell.length_a   1.000
_cell.length_b   1.000
_cell.length_c   1.000
_cell.angle_alpha   90.00
_cell.angle_beta   90.00
_cell.angle_gamma   90.00
#
_symmetry.space_group_name_H-M   'P 1'
#
loop_
_entity.id
_entity.type
_entity.pdbx_description
1 polymer ?
#
loop_
_entity_poly.entity_id
_entity_poly.type
_entity_poly.pdbx_seq_one_letter_code
_entity_poly.pdbx_strand_id
1 'polypeptide(L)'
;MLLRTLLAVAFAVGLVGLVASDCLQPASRVAYDPYADVDWDADLALLTQFHDHAGGPNIVQTRIQAYDAAGYHVQALLHYSGCPWLAGAWGEVRDPPEAWLSASVLASLGNTEVILPSGEQVCLGEHFTTPFLTHYIEAWDPAHGSPPVKQPHQYATTQEGIDLARSLGGMVFYGHPLHSTPPDERNFDGVEVFSAHYWNAYLRGSYAADPNENMLANWDALLEEAPSILGIAVNDWLGPVA
;
A
#
# COMPACT_ATOMS: atom_id res chain seq x y z
N MET A 1 10.34 -20.20 -24.32
CA MET A 1 10.36 -19.35 -23.11
C MET A 1 9.67 -18.05 -23.47
N LEU A 2 8.38 -17.93 -23.15
CA LEU A 2 7.64 -16.68 -23.28
C LEU A 2 7.66 -16.03 -21.90
N LEU A 3 8.41 -14.93 -21.80
CA LEU A 3 8.41 -14.04 -20.64
C LEU A 3 7.02 -13.37 -20.63
N ARG A 4 6.12 -13.84 -19.76
CA ARG A 4 4.85 -13.17 -19.50
C ARG A 4 5.11 -12.10 -18.45
N THR A 5 5.02 -10.84 -18.85
CA THR A 5 5.00 -9.72 -17.93
C THR A 5 3.69 -9.82 -17.14
N LEU A 6 3.78 -10.00 -15.82
CA LEU A 6 2.65 -9.84 -14.92
C LEU A 6 2.50 -8.35 -14.63
N LEU A 7 1.38 -7.75 -15.02
CA LEU A 7 0.94 -6.44 -14.52
C LEU A 7 -0.14 -6.71 -13.46
N ALA A 8 0.15 -6.46 -12.19
CA ALA A 8 -0.85 -6.50 -11.13
C ALA A 8 -1.54 -5.13 -11.06
N VAL A 9 -2.74 -5.02 -11.59
CA VAL A 9 -3.57 -3.80 -11.50
C VAL A 9 -4.52 -3.96 -10.32
N ALA A 10 -4.39 -3.10 -9.30
CA ALA A 10 -5.27 -3.12 -8.13
C ALA A 10 -6.63 -2.50 -8.46
N PHE A 11 -7.71 -3.26 -8.29
CA PHE A 11 -9.07 -2.75 -8.37
C PHE A 11 -9.77 -2.76 -7.01
N ALA A 12 -10.27 -1.59 -6.60
CA ALA A 12 -11.41 -1.53 -5.69
C ALA A 12 -12.70 -1.83 -6.46
N VAL A 13 -13.02 -3.12 -6.62
CA VAL A 13 -14.41 -3.52 -6.92
C VAL A 13 -15.05 -3.95 -5.62
N GLY A 14 -15.80 -3.04 -4.99
CA GLY A 14 -16.58 -3.42 -3.82
C GLY A 14 -17.20 -2.32 -2.95
N LEU A 15 -17.69 -1.20 -3.51
CA LEU A 15 -18.87 -0.46 -3.00
C LEU A 15 -19.24 0.80 -3.83
N VAL A 16 -19.47 0.67 -5.14
CA VAL A 16 -20.22 1.71 -5.91
C VAL A 16 -21.34 1.07 -6.75
N GLY A 17 -21.88 -0.04 -6.24
CA GLY A 17 -23.14 -0.61 -6.71
C GLY A 17 -24.27 -0.11 -5.81
N LEU A 18 -25.18 0.70 -6.37
CA LEU A 18 -26.33 1.35 -5.73
C LEU A 18 -26.05 2.66 -4.96
N VAL A 19 -25.72 3.72 -5.69
CA VAL A 19 -26.47 4.97 -5.53
C VAL A 19 -26.99 5.36 -6.91
N ALA A 20 -28.29 5.21 -7.08
CA ALA A 20 -29.00 5.70 -8.25
C ALA A 20 -28.85 7.23 -8.33
N SER A 21 -28.59 7.69 -9.56
CA SER A 21 -29.16 8.89 -10.19
C SER A 21 -29.17 10.21 -9.40
N ASP A 22 -28.54 11.20 -10.02
CA ASP A 22 -28.70 12.64 -9.77
C ASP A 22 -27.91 13.24 -8.61
N CYS A 23 -26.58 13.24 -8.75
CA CYS A 23 -25.78 14.41 -8.41
C CYS A 23 -24.49 14.35 -9.24
N LEU A 24 -24.47 15.07 -10.37
CA LEU A 24 -23.25 15.32 -11.14
C LEU A 24 -22.31 16.17 -10.26
N GLN A 25 -21.49 15.49 -9.47
CA GLN A 25 -20.19 16.03 -9.04
C GLN A 25 -19.49 16.53 -10.31
N PRO A 26 -18.83 17.70 -10.29
CA PRO A 26 -18.05 18.14 -11.45
C PRO A 26 -17.10 17.00 -11.78
N ALA A 27 -17.20 16.48 -13.01
CA ALA A 27 -16.37 15.38 -13.46
C ALA A 27 -14.92 15.70 -13.08
N SER A 28 -14.38 14.96 -12.12
CA SER A 28 -12.94 14.97 -11.87
C SER A 28 -12.32 14.61 -13.21
N ARG A 29 -11.71 15.62 -13.83
CA ARG A 29 -11.02 15.43 -15.10
C ARG A 29 -9.73 14.73 -14.73
N VAL A 30 -9.73 13.41 -14.80
CA VAL A 30 -8.51 12.61 -14.86
C VAL A 30 -7.75 13.12 -16.08
N ALA A 31 -6.73 13.96 -15.86
CA ALA A 31 -5.98 14.62 -16.93
C ALA A 31 -5.18 13.62 -17.76
N TYR A 32 -4.82 12.50 -17.13
CA TYR A 32 -4.08 11.38 -17.71
C TYR A 32 -4.64 10.07 -17.15
N ASP A 33 -4.98 9.13 -18.04
CA ASP A 33 -5.40 7.79 -17.65
C ASP A 33 -4.18 6.86 -17.61
N PRO A 34 -3.62 6.54 -16.42
CA PRO A 34 -2.45 5.67 -16.32
C PRO A 34 -2.76 4.22 -16.71
N TYR A 35 -4.02 3.89 -16.97
CA TYR A 35 -4.49 2.57 -17.39
C TYR A 35 -4.91 2.53 -18.86
N ALA A 36 -4.61 3.57 -19.65
CA ALA A 36 -5.02 3.67 -21.05
C ALA A 36 -4.50 2.52 -21.94
N ASP A 37 -3.35 1.94 -21.55
CA ASP A 37 -2.72 0.83 -22.28
C ASP A 37 -3.14 -0.56 -21.76
N VAL A 38 -4.03 -0.64 -20.76
CA VAL A 38 -4.55 -1.91 -20.24
C VAL A 38 -5.58 -2.46 -21.23
N ASP A 39 -5.36 -3.69 -21.71
CA ASP A 39 -6.33 -4.40 -22.52
C ASP A 39 -7.27 -5.16 -21.58
N TRP A 40 -8.37 -4.51 -21.19
CA TRP A 40 -9.37 -5.07 -20.26
C TRP A 40 -9.97 -6.42 -20.69
N ASP A 41 -9.90 -6.74 -21.98
CA ASP A 41 -10.43 -8.00 -22.52
C ASP A 41 -9.36 -9.11 -22.55
N ALA A 42 -8.08 -8.75 -22.57
CA ALA A 42 -6.97 -9.71 -22.69
C ALA A 42 -6.11 -9.84 -21.42
N ASP A 43 -6.02 -8.78 -20.62
CA ASP A 43 -5.23 -8.73 -19.40
C ASP A 43 -5.98 -9.36 -18.22
N LEU A 44 -5.24 -10.07 -17.38
CA LEU A 44 -5.81 -10.70 -16.19
C LEU A 44 -6.01 -9.66 -15.09
N ALA A 45 -7.26 -9.39 -14.74
CA ALA A 45 -7.59 -8.56 -13.57
C ALA A 45 -7.42 -9.36 -12.28
N LEU A 46 -6.49 -8.94 -11.42
CA LEU A 46 -6.22 -9.57 -10.12
C LEU A 46 -6.61 -8.64 -8.98
N LEU A 47 -7.39 -9.15 -8.03
CA LEU A 47 -7.65 -8.43 -6.79
C LEU A 47 -6.42 -8.51 -5.89
N THR A 48 -5.87 -7.35 -5.52
CA THR A 48 -4.64 -7.23 -4.72
C THR A 48 -4.83 -6.32 -3.51
N GLN A 49 -4.08 -6.61 -2.46
CA GLN A 49 -3.96 -5.79 -1.26
C GLN A 49 -2.53 -5.28 -1.12
N PHE A 50 -2.30 -3.98 -1.27
CA PHE A 50 -0.95 -3.39 -1.15
C PHE A 50 -0.64 -2.71 0.20
N HIS A 51 -1.66 -2.42 1.02
CA HIS A 51 -1.45 -1.78 2.33
C HIS A 51 -2.48 -2.19 3.38
N ASP A 52 -2.15 -3.20 4.19
CA ASP A 52 -2.89 -3.49 5.42
C ASP A 52 -1.93 -4.00 6.51
N HIS A 53 -2.25 -3.66 7.74
CA HIS A 53 -1.51 -4.07 8.92
C HIS A 53 -1.89 -5.47 9.36
N ALA A 54 -0.91 -6.35 9.33
CA ALA A 54 -1.00 -7.72 9.77
C ALA A 54 -1.24 -7.85 11.29
N GLY A 55 -1.00 -6.78 12.07
CA GLY A 55 -1.07 -6.79 13.53
C GLY A 55 -0.06 -7.77 14.17
N GLY A 56 -0.38 -8.25 15.37
CA GLY A 56 0.41 -9.30 16.05
C GLY A 56 0.28 -10.69 15.41
N PRO A 57 1.11 -11.68 15.79
CA PRO A 57 1.26 -12.96 15.06
C PRO A 57 -0.03 -13.75 14.78
N ASN A 58 -1.01 -13.70 15.70
CA ASN A 58 -2.29 -14.40 15.55
C ASN A 58 -3.28 -13.65 14.62
N ILE A 59 -3.09 -12.34 14.44
CA ILE A 59 -3.88 -11.51 13.54
C ILE A 59 -3.45 -11.76 12.09
N VAL A 60 -2.14 -11.96 11.87
CA VAL A 60 -1.56 -12.17 10.55
C VAL A 60 -2.22 -13.33 9.80
N GLN A 61 -2.29 -14.53 10.39
CA GLN A 61 -2.86 -15.70 9.72
C GLN A 61 -4.35 -15.52 9.42
N THR A 62 -5.10 -15.02 10.41
CA THR A 62 -6.53 -14.73 10.25
C THR A 62 -6.77 -13.73 9.12
N ARG A 63 -5.89 -12.72 9.01
CA ARG A 63 -5.98 -11.69 7.96
C ARG A 63 -5.72 -12.28 6.57
N ILE A 64 -4.70 -13.11 6.42
CA ILE A 64 -4.40 -13.76 5.13
C ILE A 64 -5.57 -14.61 4.66
N GLN A 65 -6.12 -15.41 5.57
CA GLN A 65 -7.27 -16.26 5.27
C GLN A 65 -8.53 -15.44 4.94
N ALA A 66 -8.71 -14.29 5.57
CA ALA A 66 -9.83 -13.39 5.26
C ALA A 66 -9.70 -12.80 3.84
N TYR A 67 -8.52 -12.35 3.43
CA TYR A 67 -8.26 -11.89 2.06
C TYR A 67 -8.42 -13.01 1.04
N ASP A 68 -7.92 -14.21 1.34
CA ASP A 68 -8.13 -15.38 0.49
C ASP A 68 -9.62 -15.68 0.31
N ALA A 69 -10.39 -15.70 1.39
CA ALA A 69 -11.84 -15.92 1.35
C ALA A 69 -12.60 -14.81 0.61
N ALA A 70 -12.07 -13.59 0.61
CA ALA A 70 -12.61 -12.45 -0.15
C ALA A 70 -12.21 -12.45 -1.64
N GLY A 71 -11.43 -13.44 -2.10
CA GLY A 71 -11.04 -13.59 -3.51
C GLY A 71 -9.81 -12.77 -3.92
N TYR A 72 -8.98 -12.36 -2.97
CA TYR A 72 -7.71 -11.71 -3.27
C TYR A 72 -6.72 -12.74 -3.82
N HIS A 73 -6.09 -12.39 -4.94
CA HIS A 73 -5.11 -13.22 -5.64
C HIS A 73 -3.69 -12.87 -5.21
N VAL A 74 -3.47 -11.61 -4.86
CA VAL A 74 -2.17 -11.08 -4.45
C VAL A 74 -2.32 -10.38 -3.10
N GLN A 75 -1.48 -10.72 -2.14
CA GLN A 75 -1.52 -10.14 -0.80
C GLN A 75 -0.16 -9.60 -0.39
N ALA A 76 -0.09 -8.32 -0.05
CA ALA A 76 1.07 -7.70 0.57
C ALA A 76 0.68 -7.28 2.00
N LEU A 77 0.65 -8.26 2.92
CA LEU A 77 0.48 -7.95 4.33
C LEU A 77 1.77 -7.36 4.89
N LEU A 78 1.63 -6.22 5.52
CA LEU A 78 2.73 -5.47 6.09
C LEU A 78 2.46 -5.15 7.55
N HIS A 79 3.44 -4.60 8.23
CA HIS A 79 3.24 -3.79 9.41
C HIS A 79 4.17 -2.58 9.27
N TYR A 80 4.11 -1.64 10.21
CA TYR A 80 5.20 -0.70 10.41
C TYR A 80 6.53 -1.44 10.32
N SER A 81 7.31 -1.07 9.34
CA SER A 81 8.66 -1.52 9.09
C SER A 81 9.51 -0.27 9.01
N GLY A 82 10.77 -0.39 9.36
CA GLY A 82 11.63 0.75 9.33
C GLY A 82 11.38 1.81 10.40
N CYS A 83 10.63 1.50 11.45
CA CYS A 83 10.67 2.27 12.69
C CYS A 83 10.80 1.28 13.86
N PRO A 84 12.00 0.73 14.10
CA PRO A 84 12.20 -0.35 15.07
C PRO A 84 11.79 0.02 16.51
N TRP A 85 11.62 1.30 16.81
CA TRP A 85 11.11 1.80 18.10
C TRP A 85 9.58 1.80 18.23
N LEU A 86 8.82 1.62 17.15
CA LEU A 86 7.36 1.50 17.23
C LEU A 86 6.98 0.11 17.73
N ALA A 87 6.01 0.07 18.64
CA ALA A 87 5.53 -1.20 19.20
C ALA A 87 4.93 -2.09 18.10
N GLY A 88 5.45 -3.31 17.98
CA GLY A 88 5.01 -4.28 16.98
C GLY A 88 5.60 -4.08 15.58
N ALA A 89 6.50 -3.11 15.39
CA ALA A 89 7.19 -2.93 14.12
C ALA A 89 8.03 -4.16 13.76
N TRP A 90 8.06 -4.48 12.47
CA TRP A 90 8.87 -5.54 11.93
C TRP A 90 10.30 -5.04 11.71
N GLY A 91 11.27 -5.72 12.32
CA GLY A 91 12.71 -5.47 12.13
C GLY A 91 13.34 -6.30 11.00
N GLU A 92 12.52 -6.88 10.13
CA GLU A 92 12.92 -7.70 8.99
C GLU A 92 11.82 -7.72 7.93
N VAL A 93 12.18 -8.01 6.68
CA VAL A 93 11.20 -8.30 5.63
C VAL A 93 10.70 -9.74 5.78
N ARG A 94 9.40 -9.93 5.64
CA ARG A 94 8.73 -11.23 5.75
C ARG A 94 8.76 -11.98 4.41
N ASP A 95 9.95 -12.42 4.01
CA ASP A 95 10.20 -13.18 2.78
C ASP A 95 11.23 -14.31 3.03
N PRO A 96 10.99 -15.55 2.57
CA PRO A 96 9.80 -16.04 1.88
C PRO A 96 8.63 -16.33 2.86
N PRO A 97 7.38 -16.44 2.37
CA PRO A 97 6.20 -16.74 3.20
C PRO A 97 6.35 -17.97 4.11
N GLU A 98 7.03 -19.01 3.63
CA GLU A 98 7.28 -20.26 4.35
C GLU A 98 8.13 -20.07 5.62
N ALA A 99 8.86 -18.96 5.74
CA ALA A 99 9.66 -18.67 6.92
C ALA A 99 8.81 -18.25 8.13
N TRP A 100 7.57 -17.79 7.90
CA TRP A 100 6.73 -17.22 8.95
C TRP A 100 5.26 -17.68 8.91
N LEU A 101 4.83 -18.36 7.84
CA LEU A 101 3.53 -19.03 7.75
C LEU A 101 3.68 -20.53 7.88
N SER A 102 2.75 -21.17 8.59
CA SER A 102 2.73 -22.62 8.67
C SER A 102 2.33 -23.22 7.31
N ALA A 103 2.85 -24.41 7.02
CA ALA A 103 2.46 -25.17 5.83
C ALA A 103 0.94 -25.41 5.76
N SER A 104 0.26 -25.52 6.91
CA SER A 104 -1.20 -25.68 6.96
C SER A 104 -1.95 -24.42 6.53
N VAL A 105 -1.45 -23.22 6.87
CA VAL A 105 -2.05 -21.96 6.40
C VAL A 105 -1.84 -21.83 4.90
N LEU A 106 -0.60 -22.01 4.42
CA LEU A 106 -0.30 -21.94 2.99
C LEU A 106 -1.14 -22.95 2.18
N ALA A 107 -1.28 -24.18 2.65
CA ALA A 107 -2.10 -25.20 2.00
C ALA A 107 -3.62 -24.92 2.07
N SER A 108 -4.05 -24.00 2.93
CA SER A 108 -5.47 -23.62 3.07
C SER A 108 -5.91 -22.52 2.11
N LEU A 109 -4.96 -21.81 1.48
CA LEU A 109 -5.26 -20.71 0.56
C LEU A 109 -5.78 -21.26 -0.78
N GLY A 110 -6.97 -20.81 -1.18
CA GLY A 110 -7.64 -21.27 -2.39
C GLY A 110 -7.59 -20.29 -3.56
N ASN A 111 -7.54 -18.99 -3.28
CA ASN A 111 -7.53 -17.91 -4.28
C ASN A 111 -6.17 -17.20 -4.36
N THR A 112 -5.44 -17.16 -3.24
CA THR A 112 -4.18 -16.44 -3.12
C THR A 112 -3.08 -17.17 -3.88
N GLU A 113 -2.58 -16.53 -4.94
CA GLU A 113 -1.49 -17.05 -5.76
C GLU A 113 -0.13 -16.51 -5.31
N VAL A 114 -0.10 -15.28 -4.79
CA VAL A 114 1.14 -14.59 -4.43
C VAL A 114 1.00 -13.88 -3.09
N ILE A 115 1.95 -14.13 -2.19
CA ILE A 115 2.19 -13.30 -1.00
C ILE A 115 3.44 -12.48 -1.28
N LEU A 116 3.28 -11.16 -1.39
CA LEU A 116 4.35 -10.24 -1.72
C LEU A 116 5.07 -9.75 -0.46
N PRO A 117 6.40 -9.65 -0.48
CA PRO A 117 7.12 -8.90 0.54
C PRO A 117 6.73 -7.43 0.47
N SER A 118 6.45 -6.85 1.62
CA SER A 118 6.13 -5.44 1.75
C SER A 118 6.41 -4.96 3.17
N GLY A 119 6.42 -3.64 3.31
CA GLY A 119 6.61 -2.92 4.56
C GLY A 119 5.99 -1.55 4.43
N GLU A 120 5.47 -1.00 5.53
CA GLU A 120 5.13 0.42 5.60
C GLU A 120 6.28 1.14 6.30
N GLN A 121 6.89 2.10 5.61
CA GLN A 121 7.96 2.92 6.12
C GLN A 121 7.38 4.22 6.68
N VAL A 122 7.90 4.67 7.81
CA VAL A 122 7.50 5.94 8.44
C VAL A 122 8.72 6.85 8.53
N CYS A 123 8.58 8.10 8.09
CA CYS A 123 9.62 9.13 8.22
C CYS A 123 8.99 10.51 8.41
N LEU A 124 9.36 11.23 9.47
CA LEU A 124 8.96 12.64 9.68
C LEU A 124 7.44 12.92 9.62
N GLY A 125 6.61 11.90 9.85
CA GLY A 125 5.14 12.00 9.79
C GLY A 125 4.53 11.53 8.47
N GLU A 126 5.35 11.25 7.46
CA GLU A 126 4.92 10.68 6.18
C GLU A 126 5.06 9.15 6.17
N HIS A 127 4.15 8.50 5.46
CA HIS A 127 4.05 7.05 5.35
C HIS A 127 4.16 6.64 3.89
N PHE A 128 4.91 5.58 3.59
CA PHE A 128 4.92 4.98 2.27
C PHE A 128 5.08 3.47 2.35
N THR A 129 4.45 2.74 1.43
CA THR A 129 4.58 1.28 1.38
C THR A 129 5.57 0.86 0.31
N THR A 130 6.23 -0.27 0.56
CA THR A 130 7.30 -0.79 -0.30
C THR A 130 7.02 -2.20 -0.79
N PRO A 131 5.98 -2.44 -1.62
CA PRO A 131 5.75 -3.77 -2.19
C PRO A 131 6.94 -4.20 -3.05
N PHE A 132 7.18 -5.51 -3.11
CA PHE A 132 8.32 -6.17 -3.77
C PHE A 132 9.69 -5.95 -3.12
N LEU A 133 9.79 -5.14 -2.06
CA LEU A 133 11.05 -4.91 -1.38
C LEU A 133 11.44 -6.12 -0.53
N THR A 134 12.45 -6.87 -0.98
CA THR A 134 12.98 -8.06 -0.28
C THR A 134 14.07 -7.73 0.75
N HIS A 135 14.51 -6.47 0.82
CA HIS A 135 15.57 -6.01 1.71
C HIS A 135 15.00 -5.13 2.81
N TYR A 136 15.40 -5.39 4.06
CA TYR A 136 14.99 -4.54 5.18
C TYR A 136 15.65 -3.17 5.08
N ILE A 137 14.85 -2.13 5.23
CA ILE A 137 15.29 -0.74 5.36
C ILE A 137 14.65 -0.12 6.60
N GLU A 138 15.27 0.90 7.18
CA GLU A 138 14.70 1.58 8.34
C GLU A 138 15.03 3.06 8.48
N ALA A 139 14.13 3.81 9.09
CA ALA A 139 14.38 5.17 9.50
C ALA A 139 15.54 5.20 10.51
N TRP A 140 16.51 6.04 10.20
CA TRP A 140 17.59 6.38 11.08
C TRP A 140 17.10 7.43 12.07
N ASP A 141 17.06 7.05 13.35
CA ASP A 141 16.86 8.00 14.43
C ASP A 141 18.07 8.02 15.37
N PRO A 142 18.82 9.14 15.44
CA PRO A 142 19.98 9.25 16.33
C PRO A 142 19.60 9.18 17.81
N ALA A 143 18.34 9.39 18.19
CA ALA A 143 17.85 9.23 19.56
C ALA A 143 17.62 7.75 19.95
N HIS A 144 17.49 6.86 18.96
CA HIS A 144 17.14 5.45 19.16
C HIS A 144 18.24 4.46 18.75
N GLY A 145 19.46 4.93 18.44
CA GLY A 145 20.63 4.10 18.06
C GLY A 145 21.89 4.39 18.88
N SER A 146 22.67 3.33 19.21
CA SER A 146 23.91 3.44 19.99
C SER A 146 25.02 2.60 19.33
N PRO A 147 26.08 3.20 18.73
CA PRO A 147 26.35 4.63 18.47
C PRO A 147 25.48 5.21 17.32
N PRO A 148 25.33 6.56 17.22
CA PRO A 148 24.48 7.23 16.23
C PRO A 148 25.12 7.28 14.84
N VAL A 149 25.57 6.12 14.34
CA VAL A 149 26.14 5.99 13.00
C VAL A 149 25.07 5.38 12.12
N LYS A 150 24.56 6.20 11.18
CA LYS A 150 23.62 5.77 10.15
C LYS A 150 24.22 4.60 9.36
N GLN A 151 23.49 3.49 9.30
CA GLN A 151 23.87 2.30 8.52
C GLN A 151 23.37 2.42 7.07
N PRO A 152 23.94 1.66 6.11
CA PRO A 152 23.55 1.75 4.69
C PRO A 152 22.09 1.39 4.40
N HIS A 153 21.48 0.52 5.20
CA HIS A 153 20.06 0.18 5.09
C HIS A 153 19.14 1.20 5.76
N GLN A 154 19.70 2.30 6.30
CA GLN A 154 18.93 3.30 7.01
C GLN A 154 18.71 4.57 6.18
N TYR A 155 17.58 5.23 6.37
CA TYR A 155 17.21 6.49 5.71
C TYR A 155 16.85 7.57 6.75
N ALA A 156 17.24 8.83 6.52
CA ALA A 156 17.01 9.94 7.45
C ALA A 156 15.86 10.87 7.05
N THR A 157 15.45 10.80 5.77
CA THR A 157 14.33 11.57 5.22
C THR A 157 13.44 10.65 4.41
N THR A 158 12.19 11.07 4.15
CA THR A 158 11.26 10.35 3.29
C THR A 158 11.87 10.10 1.90
N GLN A 159 12.46 11.11 1.26
CA GLN A 159 13.11 10.95 -0.04
C GLN A 159 14.28 9.95 -0.02
N GLU A 160 15.13 9.96 1.01
CA GLU A 160 16.19 8.97 1.14
C GLU A 160 15.62 7.55 1.28
N GLY A 161 14.47 7.40 1.96
CA GLY A 161 13.77 6.13 2.09
C GLY A 161 13.20 5.63 0.76
N ILE A 162 12.59 6.53 -0.01
CA ILE A 162 12.09 6.26 -1.37
C ILE A 162 13.25 5.82 -2.27
N ASP A 163 14.33 6.60 -2.32
CA ASP A 163 15.49 6.31 -3.18
C ASP A 163 16.14 4.96 -2.80
N LEU A 164 16.28 4.70 -1.50
CA LEU A 164 16.83 3.44 -1.01
C LEU A 164 15.95 2.24 -1.38
N ALA A 165 14.63 2.32 -1.13
CA ALA A 165 13.68 1.26 -1.48
C ALA A 165 13.74 0.93 -2.98
N ARG A 166 13.73 1.96 -3.84
CA ARG A 166 13.84 1.81 -5.30
C ARG A 166 15.17 1.20 -5.71
N SER A 167 16.28 1.64 -5.12
CA SER A 167 17.61 1.10 -5.42
C SER A 167 17.74 -0.40 -5.10
N LEU A 168 16.90 -0.89 -4.19
CA LEU A 168 16.81 -2.29 -3.76
C LEU A 168 15.72 -3.08 -4.50
N GLY A 169 15.10 -2.49 -5.53
CA GLY A 169 14.11 -3.13 -6.39
C GLY A 169 12.68 -3.12 -5.87
N GLY A 170 12.41 -2.41 -4.77
CA GLY A 170 11.04 -2.17 -4.30
C GLY A 170 10.32 -1.14 -5.16
N MET A 171 9.00 -1.26 -5.24
CA MET A 171 8.14 -0.15 -5.65
C MET A 171 7.79 0.70 -4.45
N VAL A 172 7.44 1.96 -4.66
CA VAL A 172 7.12 2.91 -3.58
C VAL A 172 5.74 3.51 -3.82
N PHE A 173 4.83 3.30 -2.88
CA PHE A 173 3.49 3.90 -2.91
C PHE A 173 3.33 4.87 -1.76
N TYR A 174 2.87 6.09 -2.04
CA TYR A 174 2.59 7.08 -1.01
C TYR A 174 1.35 6.67 -0.21
N GLY A 175 1.53 6.47 1.10
CA GLY A 175 0.49 5.98 2.00
C GLY A 175 -0.36 7.11 2.54
N HIS A 176 -1.69 6.90 2.53
CA HIS A 176 -2.73 7.77 3.06
C HIS A 176 -2.39 9.28 3.08
N PRO A 177 -2.24 9.92 1.91
CA PRO A 177 -1.88 11.34 1.82
C PRO A 177 -3.02 12.27 2.29
N LEU A 178 -3.05 12.56 3.60
CA LEU A 178 -4.15 13.33 4.22
C LEU A 178 -4.01 14.85 4.02
N HIS A 179 -2.84 15.32 3.61
CA HIS A 179 -2.57 16.74 3.43
C HIS A 179 -3.25 17.27 2.17
N SER A 180 -3.62 18.56 2.17
CA SER A 180 -4.28 19.18 1.01
C SER A 180 -3.33 19.52 -0.14
N THR A 181 -2.03 19.31 0.05
CA THR A 181 -0.98 19.60 -0.92
C THR A 181 -0.12 18.36 -1.11
N PRO A 182 0.27 18.04 -2.37
CA PRO A 182 1.20 16.97 -2.65
C PRO A 182 2.48 17.08 -1.84
N PRO A 183 3.10 15.95 -1.52
CA PRO A 183 4.40 15.92 -0.89
C PRO A 183 5.43 16.57 -1.83
N ASP A 184 6.47 17.16 -1.25
CA ASP A 184 7.62 17.62 -2.04
C ASP A 184 8.43 16.43 -2.57
N GLU A 185 8.28 15.26 -1.93
CA GLU A 185 8.86 13.98 -2.30
C GLU A 185 8.44 13.51 -3.70
N ARG A 186 9.39 12.88 -4.40
CA ARG A 186 9.26 12.47 -5.80
C ARG A 186 9.56 10.99 -5.96
N ASN A 187 9.25 10.46 -7.15
CA ASN A 187 9.53 9.09 -7.59
C ASN A 187 8.68 8.00 -6.92
N PHE A 188 7.45 8.34 -6.54
CA PHE A 188 6.43 7.33 -6.23
C PHE A 188 6.00 6.60 -7.50
N ASP A 189 5.80 5.28 -7.40
CA ASP A 189 5.17 4.46 -8.43
C ASP A 189 3.65 4.50 -8.33
N GLY A 190 3.12 4.81 -7.15
CA GLY A 190 1.69 5.00 -6.92
C GLY A 190 1.37 5.75 -5.64
N VAL A 191 0.09 5.93 -5.39
CA VAL A 191 -0.46 6.67 -4.24
C VAL A 191 -1.80 6.08 -3.83
N GLU A 192 -2.06 6.09 -2.53
CA GLU A 192 -3.40 5.76 -2.03
C GLU A 192 -4.40 6.85 -2.39
N VAL A 193 -5.47 6.43 -3.06
CA VAL A 193 -6.62 7.28 -3.42
C VAL A 193 -7.83 7.02 -2.53
N PHE A 194 -7.78 5.93 -1.76
CA PHE A 194 -8.81 5.55 -0.81
C PHE A 194 -8.24 4.66 0.29
N SER A 195 -8.63 4.93 1.53
CA SER A 195 -8.35 4.07 2.68
C SER A 195 -9.61 3.81 3.51
N ALA A 196 -9.93 2.53 3.69
CA ALA A 196 -11.09 2.11 4.47
C ALA A 196 -10.99 2.54 5.94
N HIS A 197 -9.77 2.61 6.51
CA HIS A 197 -9.53 3.13 7.86
C HIS A 197 -10.08 4.55 8.03
N TYR A 198 -9.66 5.45 7.13
CA TYR A 198 -10.05 6.86 7.21
C TYR A 198 -11.50 7.09 6.83
N TRP A 199 -12.05 6.32 5.89
CA TRP A 199 -13.48 6.31 5.61
C TRP A 199 -14.29 5.95 6.87
N ASN A 200 -13.91 4.89 7.58
CA ASN A 200 -14.61 4.48 8.80
C ASN A 200 -14.47 5.54 9.92
N ALA A 201 -13.29 6.15 10.06
CA ALA A 201 -13.06 7.23 11.01
C ALA A 201 -13.91 8.47 10.71
N TYR A 202 -14.05 8.84 9.43
CA TYR A 202 -14.94 9.91 8.99
C TYR A 202 -16.40 9.62 9.34
N LEU A 203 -16.90 8.42 9.02
CA LEU A 203 -18.28 8.02 9.35
C LEU A 203 -18.57 8.02 10.87
N ARG A 204 -17.53 7.87 11.71
CA ARG A 204 -17.64 7.97 13.18
C ARG A 204 -17.51 9.39 13.72
N GLY A 205 -17.28 10.38 12.86
CA GLY A 205 -17.13 11.79 13.23
C GLY A 205 -15.74 12.18 13.72
N SER A 206 -14.71 11.36 13.48
CA SER A 206 -13.31 11.71 13.82
C SER A 206 -12.74 12.81 12.93
N TYR A 207 -13.31 12.99 11.73
CA TYR A 207 -12.92 14.00 10.76
C TYR A 207 -14.13 14.85 10.37
N ALA A 208 -13.91 16.16 10.19
CA ALA A 208 -14.96 17.09 9.78
C ALA A 208 -15.28 17.01 8.27
N ALA A 209 -14.34 16.51 7.47
CA ALA A 209 -14.45 16.26 6.03
C ALA A 209 -13.93 14.86 5.71
N ASP A 210 -14.32 14.29 4.57
CA ASP A 210 -13.86 12.96 4.15
C ASP A 210 -12.38 13.00 3.76
N PRO A 211 -11.47 12.31 4.48
CA PRO A 211 -10.05 12.33 4.16
C PRO A 211 -9.73 11.74 2.78
N ASN A 212 -10.59 10.87 2.23
CA ASN A 212 -10.37 10.31 0.89
C ASN A 212 -10.50 11.37 -0.21
N GLU A 213 -11.19 12.49 0.02
CA GLU A 213 -11.22 13.61 -0.92
C GLU A 213 -9.82 14.22 -1.09
N ASN A 214 -9.07 14.35 0.01
CA ASN A 214 -7.68 14.82 -0.05
C ASN A 214 -6.80 13.80 -0.78
N MET A 215 -7.01 12.51 -0.54
CA MET A 215 -6.23 11.46 -1.20
C MET A 215 -6.39 11.49 -2.72
N LEU A 216 -7.62 11.63 -3.19
CA LEU A 216 -7.93 11.81 -4.61
C LEU A 216 -7.29 13.08 -5.17
N ALA A 217 -7.38 14.21 -4.47
CA ALA A 217 -6.78 15.46 -4.90
C ALA A 217 -5.25 15.38 -5.02
N ASN A 218 -4.58 14.65 -4.12
CA ASN A 218 -3.14 14.40 -4.20
C ASN A 218 -2.80 13.57 -5.45
N TRP A 219 -3.58 12.55 -5.76
CA TRP A 219 -3.34 11.74 -6.96
C TRP A 219 -3.54 12.55 -8.24
N ASP A 220 -4.61 13.36 -8.33
CA ASP A 220 -4.83 14.24 -9.48
C ASP A 220 -3.64 15.18 -9.70
N ALA A 221 -3.12 15.79 -8.63
CA ALA A 221 -1.97 16.68 -8.72
C ALA A 221 -0.66 15.93 -9.09
N LEU A 222 -0.45 14.72 -8.58
CA LEU A 222 0.71 13.90 -8.94
C LEU A 222 0.64 13.42 -10.39
N LEU A 223 -0.56 13.15 -10.93
CA LEU A 223 -0.76 12.77 -12.33
C LEU A 223 -0.33 13.89 -13.30
N GLU A 224 -0.46 15.16 -12.91
CA GLU A 224 0.00 16.29 -13.73
C GLU A 224 1.53 16.29 -13.92
N GLU A 225 2.26 15.78 -12.93
CA GLU A 225 3.73 15.75 -12.91
C GLU A 225 4.29 14.40 -13.40
N ALA A 226 3.60 13.30 -13.11
CA ALA A 226 3.99 11.94 -13.45
C ALA A 226 2.76 11.15 -13.96
N PRO A 227 2.46 11.19 -15.28
CA PRO A 227 1.27 10.56 -15.87
C PRO A 227 1.17 9.03 -15.71
N SER A 228 2.24 8.37 -15.26
CA SER A 228 2.28 6.93 -15.02
C SER A 228 2.02 6.54 -13.56
N ILE A 229 1.77 7.50 -12.65
CA ILE A 229 1.55 7.20 -11.23
C ILE A 229 0.22 6.47 -11.02
N LEU A 230 0.28 5.33 -10.32
CA LEU A 230 -0.88 4.48 -10.08
C LEU A 230 -1.70 4.97 -8.89
N GLY A 231 -3.04 4.95 -9.01
CA GLY A 231 -3.94 5.07 -7.87
C GLY A 231 -4.23 3.69 -7.27
N ILE A 232 -4.13 3.56 -5.94
CA ILE A 232 -4.50 2.33 -5.23
C ILE A 232 -5.54 2.61 -4.13
N ALA A 233 -6.45 1.66 -3.94
CA ALA A 233 -7.42 1.69 -2.86
C ALA A 233 -7.13 0.55 -1.88
N VAL A 234 -7.16 0.85 -0.58
CA VAL A 234 -6.64 -0.07 0.44
C VAL A 234 -7.64 -0.29 1.59
N ASN A 235 -7.65 -1.51 2.11
CA ASN A 235 -8.45 -1.90 3.28
C ASN A 235 -7.73 -1.69 4.62
N ASP A 236 -6.86 -0.69 4.67
CA ASP A 236 -5.97 -0.40 5.79
C ASP A 236 -6.65 -0.59 7.17
N TRP A 237 -5.97 -1.30 8.08
CA TRP A 237 -6.40 -1.76 9.41
C TRP A 237 -7.68 -2.61 9.50
N LEU A 238 -8.60 -2.48 8.55
CA LEU A 238 -9.92 -3.09 8.60
C LEU A 238 -9.91 -4.49 7.99
N GLY A 239 -9.03 -4.74 7.01
CA GLY A 239 -9.08 -5.94 6.18
C GLY A 239 -10.31 -5.98 5.28
N PRO A 240 -10.50 -7.10 4.55
CA PRO A 240 -11.68 -7.25 3.72
C PRO A 240 -12.88 -7.46 4.64
N VAL A 241 -13.83 -6.53 4.62
CA VAL A 241 -15.08 -6.67 5.37
C VAL A 241 -15.94 -7.69 4.62
N ALA A 242 -16.27 -8.81 5.28
CA ALA A 242 -17.23 -9.79 4.77
C ALA A 242 -18.69 -9.34 4.95
#